data_AF-A0A812WE92-F1
#
_entry.id   AF-A0A812WE92-F1
#
_cell.length_a   1.000
_cell.length_b   1.000
_cell.length_c   1.000
_cell.angle_alpha   90.00
_cell.angle_beta   90.00
_cell.angle_gamma   90.00
#
_symmetry.space_group_name_H-M   'P 1'
#
loop_
_entity.id
_entity.type
_entity.pdbx_description
1 polymer ?
#
loop_
_entity_poly.entity_id
_entity_poly.type
_entity_poly.pdbx_seq_one_letter_code
_entity_poly.pdbx_strand_id
1 'polypeptide(L)'
;APPKCHEKKVVNSNSDKFLACPKECPVYADDRGDDTDCNFECVEATPKACTAVNKFEPIPDPKMGICRACIIYGCAECMTDGTDTCARCESGFSLNAKGTCDNKNRYYWYALFAVLGLVALFIVA
;
A
#
# COMPACT_ATOMS: atom_id res chain seq x y z
N ALA A 1 22.43 -14.20 -10.87
CA ALA A 1 23.01 -13.02 -10.19
C ALA A 1 21.86 -12.09 -9.83
N PRO A 2 21.96 -11.33 -8.72
CA PRO A 2 20.95 -10.32 -8.40
C PRO A 2 20.85 -9.29 -9.54
N PRO A 3 19.67 -8.67 -9.74
CA PRO A 3 19.51 -7.57 -10.69
C PRO A 3 20.44 -6.41 -10.33
N LYS A 4 20.82 -5.57 -11.30
CA LYS A 4 21.51 -4.32 -11.00
C LYS A 4 20.49 -3.27 -10.55
N CYS A 5 20.95 -2.34 -9.72
CA CYS A 5 20.16 -1.17 -9.37
C CYS A 5 19.89 -0.32 -10.62
N HIS A 6 18.69 0.22 -10.70
CA HIS A 6 18.27 1.10 -11.80
C HIS A 6 18.32 0.44 -13.19
N GLU A 7 18.26 -0.89 -13.25
CA GLU A 7 18.13 -1.67 -14.48
C GLU A 7 16.70 -2.20 -14.61
N LYS A 8 15.98 -1.70 -15.60
CA LYS A 8 14.62 -2.16 -15.94
C LYS A 8 14.64 -3.58 -16.48
N LYS A 9 13.67 -4.38 -16.05
CA LYS A 9 13.50 -5.76 -16.50
C LYS A 9 12.03 -6.11 -16.61
N VAL A 10 11.61 -6.43 -17.82
CA VAL A 10 10.32 -7.07 -18.09
C VAL A 10 10.40 -8.53 -17.66
N VAL A 11 9.54 -8.93 -16.72
CA VAL A 11 9.47 -10.31 -16.23
C VAL A 11 8.40 -11.10 -16.96
N ASN A 12 8.57 -12.42 -16.98
CA ASN A 12 7.63 -13.37 -17.60
C ASN A 12 7.59 -14.67 -16.79
N SER A 13 6.84 -15.67 -17.27
CA SER A 13 6.66 -16.95 -16.58
C SER A 13 7.94 -17.74 -16.29
N ASN A 14 9.04 -17.47 -17.01
CA ASN A 14 10.34 -18.11 -16.81
C ASN A 14 11.24 -17.34 -15.84
N SER A 15 10.81 -16.18 -15.35
CA SER A 15 11.56 -15.37 -14.40
C SER A 15 11.51 -15.98 -13.00
N ASP A 16 12.60 -15.87 -12.25
CA ASP A 16 12.65 -16.34 -10.86
C ASP A 16 11.84 -15.40 -9.96
N LYS A 17 10.71 -15.89 -9.47
CA LYS A 17 9.79 -15.16 -8.57
C LYS A 17 10.35 -14.91 -7.18
N PHE A 18 11.44 -15.58 -6.81
CA PHE A 18 12.10 -15.42 -5.51
C PHE A 18 13.40 -14.61 -5.60
N LEU A 19 13.74 -14.12 -6.79
CA LEU A 19 14.92 -13.28 -6.98
C LEU A 19 14.75 -11.99 -6.18
N ALA A 20 15.65 -11.75 -5.23
CA ALA A 20 15.68 -10.51 -4.46
C ALA A 20 16.59 -9.46 -5.13
N CYS A 21 16.25 -8.20 -4.93
CA CYS A 21 17.14 -7.10 -5.23
C CYS A 21 18.41 -7.14 -4.36
N PRO A 22 19.52 -6.54 -4.82
CA PRO A 22 20.76 -6.47 -4.04
C PRO A 22 20.58 -5.48 -2.86
N LYS A 23 21.52 -5.51 -1.90
CA LYS A 23 21.38 -4.77 -0.63
C LYS A 23 21.40 -3.26 -0.79
N GLU A 24 22.04 -2.76 -1.84
CA GLU A 24 22.20 -1.34 -2.13
C GLU A 24 20.88 -0.71 -2.58
N CYS A 25 20.03 -1.47 -3.28
CA CYS A 25 18.72 -1.05 -3.79
C CYS A 25 17.67 -2.14 -3.51
N PRO A 26 17.28 -2.35 -2.25
CA PRO A 26 16.66 -3.59 -1.82
C PRO A 26 15.16 -3.71 -2.14
N VAL A 27 14.56 -2.76 -2.87
CA VAL A 27 13.12 -2.77 -3.17
C VAL A 27 12.87 -2.75 -4.69
N TYR A 28 11.87 -3.52 -5.13
CA TYR A 28 11.36 -3.49 -6.50
C TYR A 28 10.36 -2.36 -6.70
N ALA A 29 10.57 -1.52 -7.70
CA ALA A 29 9.58 -0.58 -8.21
C ALA A 29 8.96 -1.12 -9.51
N ASP A 30 7.64 -1.04 -9.62
CA ASP A 30 6.90 -1.33 -10.85
C ASP A 30 6.87 -0.09 -11.74
N ASP A 31 7.53 -0.16 -12.89
CA ASP A 31 7.53 0.91 -13.88
C ASP A 31 6.33 0.77 -14.82
N ARG A 32 5.26 1.51 -14.49
CA ARG A 32 4.05 1.61 -15.31
C ARG A 32 4.05 2.84 -16.22
N GLY A 33 5.19 3.54 -16.33
CA GLY A 33 5.30 4.80 -17.06
C GLY A 33 5.46 4.66 -18.57
N ASP A 34 5.79 3.47 -19.06
CA ASP A 34 6.14 3.19 -20.47
C ASP A 34 5.14 2.25 -21.19
N ASP A 35 3.92 2.11 -20.65
CA ASP A 35 2.87 1.20 -21.12
C ASP A 35 3.30 -0.28 -21.23
N THR A 36 4.43 -0.66 -20.62
CA THR A 36 4.92 -2.04 -20.62
C THR A 36 4.56 -2.72 -19.31
N ASP A 37 3.63 -3.67 -19.39
CA ASP A 37 3.25 -4.48 -18.22
C ASP A 37 4.45 -5.32 -17.70
N CYS A 38 4.44 -5.55 -16.39
CA CYS A 38 5.42 -6.41 -15.71
C CYS A 38 6.87 -5.91 -15.84
N ASN A 39 7.09 -4.60 -15.91
CA ASN A 39 8.41 -3.99 -15.96
C ASN A 39 8.84 -3.54 -14.56
N PHE A 40 9.96 -4.07 -14.06
CA PHE A 40 10.42 -3.81 -12.71
C PHE A 40 11.88 -3.36 -12.66
N GLU A 41 12.20 -2.57 -11.64
CA GLU A 41 13.54 -2.04 -11.39
C GLU A 41 13.86 -2.12 -9.89
N CYS A 42 15.11 -2.45 -9.54
CA CYS A 42 15.56 -2.38 -8.15
C CYS A 42 16.03 -0.96 -7.81
N VAL A 43 15.46 -0.37 -6.76
CA VAL A 43 15.76 1.00 -6.30
C VAL A 43 16.03 1.07 -4.79
N GLU A 44 16.58 2.19 -4.33
CA GLU A 44 16.83 2.42 -2.91
C GLU A 44 15.51 2.44 -2.13
N ALA A 45 15.55 1.98 -0.87
CA ALA A 45 14.38 1.97 0.03
C ALA A 45 14.04 3.38 0.55
N THR A 46 13.76 4.30 -0.36
CA THR A 46 13.43 5.70 -0.08
C THR A 46 12.22 6.13 -0.92
N PRO A 47 11.37 7.02 -0.41
CA PRO A 47 10.22 7.48 -1.19
C PRO A 47 10.61 8.18 -2.49
N LYS A 48 11.71 8.94 -2.47
CA LYS A 48 12.21 9.64 -3.66
C LYS A 48 12.53 8.65 -4.80
N ALA A 49 13.12 7.51 -4.49
CA ALA A 49 13.50 6.51 -5.49
C ALA A 49 12.25 5.79 -6.04
N CYS A 50 11.32 5.37 -5.16
CA CYS A 50 10.04 4.79 -5.58
C CYS A 50 9.23 5.75 -6.47
N THR A 51 9.06 7.01 -6.05
CA THR A 51 8.32 8.03 -6.81
C THR A 51 8.96 8.36 -8.15
N ALA A 52 10.29 8.25 -8.27
CA ALA A 52 11.01 8.51 -9.51
C ALA A 52 10.68 7.48 -10.60
N VAL A 53 10.42 6.23 -10.22
CA VAL A 53 9.97 5.17 -11.14
C VAL A 53 8.46 5.23 -11.31
N ASN A 54 7.71 5.27 -10.21
CA ASN A 54 6.25 5.25 -10.23
C ASN A 54 5.64 6.15 -9.14
N LYS A 55 5.08 7.27 -9.57
CA LYS A 55 4.40 8.23 -8.69
C LYS A 55 3.19 7.67 -7.93
N PHE A 56 2.62 6.55 -8.39
CA PHE A 56 1.45 5.91 -7.78
C PHE A 56 1.82 4.88 -6.70
N GLU A 57 3.10 4.49 -6.63
CA GLU A 57 3.62 3.57 -5.61
C GLU A 57 4.81 4.19 -4.86
N PRO A 58 4.63 5.33 -4.18
CA PRO A 58 5.74 6.13 -3.67
C PRO A 58 6.33 5.62 -2.36
N ILE A 59 5.73 4.60 -1.72
CA ILE A 59 6.10 4.16 -0.36
C ILE A 59 7.04 2.96 -0.45
N PRO A 60 8.29 3.06 0.02
CA PRO A 60 9.17 1.90 0.11
C PRO A 60 8.73 0.99 1.26
N ASP A 61 8.61 -0.31 1.00
CA ASP A 61 8.38 -1.35 1.98
C ASP A 61 9.57 -2.32 2.05
N PRO A 62 10.55 -2.07 2.93
CA PRO A 62 11.74 -2.93 3.05
C PRO A 62 11.42 -4.34 3.56
N LYS A 63 10.26 -4.57 4.18
CA LYS A 63 9.88 -5.90 4.68
C LYS A 63 9.37 -6.78 3.55
N MET A 64 8.59 -6.18 2.64
CA MET A 64 8.10 -6.87 1.44
C MET A 64 9.09 -6.82 0.28
N GLY A 65 10.06 -5.89 0.31
CA GLY A 65 11.03 -5.71 -0.76
C GLY A 65 10.45 -5.01 -2.00
N ILE A 66 9.47 -4.12 -1.83
CA ILE A 66 8.76 -3.47 -2.93
C ILE A 66 8.49 -1.98 -2.63
N CYS A 67 8.33 -1.18 -3.68
CA CYS A 67 7.60 0.06 -3.64
C CYS A 67 6.10 -0.25 -3.74
N ARG A 68 5.27 0.48 -2.99
CA ARG A 68 3.82 0.22 -2.95
C ARG A 68 3.02 1.50 -2.85
N ALA A 69 1.75 1.39 -3.21
CA ALA A 69 0.74 2.36 -2.84
C ALA A 69 0.45 2.30 -1.32
N CYS A 70 -0.31 3.28 -0.82
CA CYS A 70 -0.76 3.29 0.56
C CYS A 70 -1.67 2.09 0.86
N ILE A 71 -1.56 1.53 2.05
CA ILE A 71 -2.41 0.41 2.50
C ILE A 71 -3.36 0.93 3.56
N ILE A 72 -4.39 1.65 3.11
CA ILE A 72 -5.37 2.30 3.99
C ILE A 72 -6.76 1.82 3.63
N TYR A 73 -7.43 1.18 4.59
CA TYR A 73 -8.80 0.73 4.41
C TYR A 73 -9.74 1.91 4.09
N GLY A 74 -10.52 1.78 3.02
CA GLY A 74 -11.44 2.82 2.56
C GLY A 74 -10.75 4.01 1.88
N CYS A 75 -9.48 3.90 1.49
CA CYS A 75 -8.81 4.90 0.67
C CYS A 75 -9.03 4.65 -0.82
N ALA A 76 -9.46 5.69 -1.54
CA ALA A 76 -9.65 5.66 -2.99
C ALA A 76 -8.39 6.16 -3.72
N GLU A 77 -7.74 7.19 -3.17
CA GLU A 77 -6.53 7.79 -3.73
C GLU A 77 -5.50 8.02 -2.64
N CYS A 78 -4.30 7.47 -2.83
CA CYS A 78 -3.17 7.65 -1.94
C CYS A 78 -2.49 9.01 -2.16
N MET A 79 -1.82 9.51 -1.12
CA MET A 79 -0.88 10.61 -1.29
C MET A 79 0.34 10.16 -2.11
N THR A 80 0.86 11.05 -2.95
CA THR A 80 2.02 10.78 -3.83
C THR A 80 3.35 11.27 -3.24
N ASP A 81 3.34 11.74 -1.99
CA ASP A 81 4.48 12.34 -1.30
C ASP A 81 5.38 11.32 -0.58
N GLY A 82 5.05 10.03 -0.69
CA GLY A 82 5.78 8.96 -0.03
C GLY A 82 5.31 8.64 1.38
N THR A 83 4.28 9.33 1.88
CA THR A 83 3.65 9.00 3.15
C THR A 83 2.62 7.89 2.97
N ASP A 84 2.48 7.03 3.97
CA ASP A 84 1.41 6.04 4.03
C ASP A 84 0.12 6.71 4.52
N THR A 85 -0.38 7.67 3.75
CA THR A 85 -1.59 8.44 4.02
C THR A 85 -2.49 8.54 2.79
N CYS A 86 -3.77 8.81 3.03
CA CYS A 86 -4.81 8.87 2.03
C CYS A 86 -5.11 10.32 1.64
N ALA A 87 -5.16 10.60 0.34
CA ALA A 87 -5.58 11.89 -0.20
C ALA A 87 -7.11 11.99 -0.25
N ARG A 88 -7.78 10.90 -0.65
CA ARG A 88 -9.23 10.84 -0.81
C ARG A 88 -9.78 9.48 -0.43
N CYS A 89 -10.79 9.48 0.44
CA CYS A 89 -11.48 8.26 0.84
C CYS A 89 -12.56 7.84 -0.17
N GLU A 90 -12.90 6.56 -0.13
CA GLU A 90 -14.04 5.98 -0.83
C GLU A 90 -15.39 6.51 -0.33
N SER A 91 -16.43 6.31 -1.14
CA SER A 91 -17.79 6.63 -0.71
C SER A 91 -18.17 5.85 0.56
N GLY A 92 -18.82 6.51 1.52
CA GLY A 92 -19.12 5.95 2.83
C GLY A 92 -18.01 6.09 3.87
N PHE A 93 -16.87 6.66 3.51
CA PHE A 93 -15.76 6.97 4.42
C PHE A 93 -15.52 8.48 4.56
N SER A 94 -14.89 8.88 5.65
CA SER A 94 -14.47 10.25 5.92
C SER A 94 -12.97 10.28 6.24
N LEU A 95 -12.24 11.20 5.58
CA LEU A 95 -10.82 11.43 5.87
C LEU A 95 -10.67 12.06 7.24
N ASN A 96 -9.78 11.52 8.07
CA ASN A 96 -9.46 12.06 9.38
C ASN A 96 -8.14 12.85 9.38
N ALA A 97 -7.84 13.53 10.48
CA ALA A 97 -6.63 14.34 10.63
C ALA A 97 -5.32 13.53 10.59
N LYS A 98 -5.37 12.19 10.70
CA LYS A 98 -4.19 11.32 10.60
C LYS A 98 -3.93 10.86 9.15
N GLY A 99 -4.75 11.28 8.20
CA GLY A 99 -4.64 10.84 6.81
C GLY A 99 -5.19 9.43 6.58
N THR A 100 -6.10 8.93 7.43
CA THR A 100 -6.78 7.65 7.23
C THR A 100 -8.28 7.82 7.06
N CYS A 101 -8.95 6.77 6.59
CA CYS A 101 -10.37 6.80 6.25
C CYS A 101 -11.22 6.07 7.29
N ASP A 102 -12.12 6.81 7.93
CA ASP A 102 -13.06 6.26 8.91
C ASP A 102 -14.41 5.96 8.26
N ASN A 103 -14.93 4.75 8.47
CA ASN A 103 -16.26 4.37 7.99
C ASN A 103 -17.34 5.22 8.70
N LYS A 104 -18.20 5.89 7.94
CA LYS A 104 -19.28 6.75 8.46
C LYS A 104 -20.28 5.97 9.31
N ASN A 105 -20.48 4.69 9.02
CA ASN A 105 -21.40 3.81 9.73
C ASN A 105 -20.78 3.16 10.98
N ARG A 106 -19.56 3.53 11.39
CA ARG A 106 -18.90 2.93 12.57
C ARG A 106 -19.75 3.06 13.84
N TYR A 107 -20.42 4.19 14.02
CA TYR A 107 -21.24 4.44 15.22
C TYR A 107 -22.51 3.58 15.24
N TYR A 108 -23.07 3.26 14.08
CA TYR A 108 -24.19 2.32 13.98
C TYR A 108 -23.77 0.93 14.46
N TRP A 109 -22.62 0.44 14.02
CA TRP A 109 -22.08 -0.85 14.48
C TRP A 109 -21.77 -0.84 15.97
N TYR A 110 -21.17 0.23 16.50
CA TYR A 110 -20.93 0.35 17.94
C TYR A 110 -22.22 0.31 18.75
N ALA A 111 -23.26 1.02 18.31
CA ALA A 111 -24.56 0.98 18.97
C ALA A 111 -25.20 -0.42 18.91
N LEU A 112 -25.18 -1.07 17.74
CA LEU A 112 -25.71 -2.42 17.56
C LEU A 112 -25.01 -3.42 18.48
N PHE A 113 -23.68 -3.46 18.49
CA PHE A 113 -22.92 -4.38 19.33
C PHE A 113 -23.06 -4.06 20.82
N ALA A 114 -23.19 -2.79 21.21
CA ALA A 114 -23.47 -2.41 22.59
C ALA A 114 -24.84 -2.96 23.06
N VAL A 115 -25.88 -2.83 22.24
CA VAL A 115 -27.21 -3.37 22.55
C VAL A 115 -27.18 -4.89 22.63
N LEU A 116 -26.56 -5.56 21.66
CA LEU A 116 -26.43 -7.02 21.67
C LEU A 116 -25.65 -7.52 22.90
N GLY A 117 -24.57 -6.83 23.28
CA GLY A 117 -23.80 -7.14 24.48
C GLY A 117 -24.62 -6.97 25.76
N LEU A 118 -25.42 -5.91 25.87
CA LEU A 118 -26.34 -5.71 27.01
C LEU A 118 -27.39 -6.82 27.08
N VAL A 119 -28.01 -7.18 25.95
CA VAL A 119 -28.99 -8.28 25.90
C VAL A 119 -28.36 -9.60 26.31
N ALA A 120 -27.15 -9.91 25.83
CA ALA A 120 -26.43 -11.11 26.22
C ALA A 120 -26.13 -11.15 27.74
N LEU A 121 -25.73 -10.02 28.34
CA LEU A 121 -25.54 -9.91 29.78
C LEU A 121 -26.83 -10.20 30.55
N PHE A 122 -27.99 -9.69 30.10
CA PHE A 122 -29.28 -9.97 30.72
C PHE A 122 -29.73 -11.43 30.60
N ILE A 123 -29.26 -12.17 29.59
CA ILE A 123 -29.60 -13.59 29.40
C ILE A 123 -28.72 -14.50 30.26
N VAL A 124 -27.46 -14.09 30.50
CA VAL A 124 -26.47 -14.90 31.24
C VAL A 124 -26.47 -14.60 32.74
N ALA A 125 -26.91 -13.40 33.15
CA ALA A 125 -27.14 -13.04 34.56
C ALA A 125 -28.45 -13.64 35.09
#